data_AF-A0A832VNT2-F1
#
_entry.id   AF-A0A832VNT2-F1
#
_cell.length_a   1.000
_cell.length_b   1.000
_cell.length_c   1.000
_cell.angle_alpha   90.00
_cell.angle_beta   90.00
_cell.angle_gamma   90.00
#
_symmetry.space_group_name_H-M   'P 1'
#
loop_
_entity.id
_entity.type
_entity.pdbx_description
1 polymer ?
#
loop_
_entity_poly.entity_id
_entity_poly.type
_entity_poly.pdbx_seq_one_letter_code
_entity_poly.pdbx_strand_id
1 'polypeptide(L)'
;MSYNNTGKSLTLVSIFLLSLFTAMIAVPTVSAVNETTNGTITGTETWTGVMNLDGDIYVAGGAKLIINAGTTINLPADKNIQVAGSICAGDSACGASQASTGSPVRFKWAAAAPAPNNSTGRCYITGILNPDMACGSGLYIEPTID
;
A
#
# COMPACT_ATOMS: atom_id res chain seq x y z
N MET A 1 -16.98 -70.94 -0.39
CA MET A 1 -16.21 -70.07 0.52
C MET A 1 -16.27 -68.66 -0.07
N SER A 2 -17.13 -67.79 0.50
CA SER A 2 -17.41 -66.44 -0.02
C SER A 2 -16.58 -65.43 0.76
N TYR A 3 -15.74 -64.65 0.08
CA TYR A 3 -14.94 -63.58 0.68
C TYR A 3 -15.59 -62.23 0.35
N ASN A 4 -16.27 -61.63 1.32
CA ASN A 4 -16.91 -60.32 1.18
C ASN A 4 -15.86 -59.20 1.14
N ASN A 5 -15.81 -58.47 0.02
CA ASN A 5 -14.91 -57.33 -0.23
C ASN A 5 -15.48 -56.00 0.35
N THR A 6 -15.70 -55.90 1.65
CA THR A 6 -16.24 -54.67 2.29
C THR A 6 -15.18 -53.66 2.74
N GLY A 7 -13.88 -53.91 2.50
CA GLY A 7 -12.78 -53.03 2.91
C GLY A 7 -12.31 -51.98 1.90
N LYS A 8 -12.83 -51.98 0.66
CA LYS A 8 -12.30 -51.13 -0.44
C LYS A 8 -12.90 -49.72 -0.52
N SER A 9 -14.02 -49.46 0.17
CA SER A 9 -14.73 -48.17 0.10
C SER A 9 -14.26 -47.16 1.15
N LEU A 10 -13.88 -47.62 2.35
CA LEU A 10 -13.42 -46.76 3.45
C LEU A 10 -12.11 -46.02 3.11
N THR A 11 -11.21 -46.67 2.36
CA THR A 11 -9.95 -46.06 1.93
C THR A 11 -10.17 -44.95 0.91
N LEU A 12 -11.09 -45.12 -0.04
CA LEU A 12 -11.43 -44.10 -1.03
C LEU A 12 -12.09 -42.88 -0.39
N VAL A 13 -13.00 -43.09 0.56
CA VAL A 13 -13.64 -42.00 1.31
C VAL A 13 -12.61 -41.24 2.15
N SER A 14 -11.68 -41.94 2.78
CA SER A 14 -10.61 -41.31 3.59
C SER A 14 -9.63 -40.50 2.73
N ILE A 15 -9.26 -41.01 1.55
CA ILE A 15 -8.41 -40.27 0.58
C ILE A 15 -9.12 -39.02 0.07
N PHE A 16 -10.43 -39.12 -0.23
CA PHE A 16 -11.23 -37.99 -0.69
C PHE A 16 -11.40 -36.92 0.39
N LEU A 17 -11.57 -37.32 1.66
CA LEU A 17 -11.61 -36.38 2.79
C LEU A 17 -10.25 -35.71 3.03
N LEU A 18 -9.14 -36.47 2.96
CA LEU A 18 -7.79 -35.91 3.09
C LEU A 18 -7.47 -34.92 1.95
N SER A 19 -7.93 -35.16 0.72
CA SER A 19 -7.72 -34.23 -0.40
C SER A 19 -8.52 -32.94 -0.27
N LEU A 20 -9.64 -32.95 0.45
CA LEU A 20 -10.41 -31.74 0.76
C LEU A 20 -9.70 -30.89 1.82
N PHE A 21 -9.02 -31.51 2.79
CA PHE A 21 -8.26 -30.76 3.80
C PHE A 21 -6.97 -30.14 3.24
N THR A 22 -6.32 -30.73 2.23
CA THR A 22 -5.16 -30.11 1.57
C THR A 22 -5.54 -28.97 0.64
N ALA A 23 -6.79 -28.88 0.19
CA ALA A 23 -7.29 -27.74 -0.58
C ALA A 23 -7.50 -26.47 0.28
N MET A 24 -7.49 -26.59 1.62
CA MET A 24 -7.54 -25.47 2.56
C MET A 24 -6.14 -24.94 2.96
N ILE A 25 -5.12 -25.14 2.12
CA ILE A 25 -3.81 -24.50 2.31
C ILE A 25 -3.94 -23.01 1.99
N ALA A 26 -4.06 -22.23 3.07
CA ALA A 26 -3.89 -20.78 3.15
C ALA A 26 -4.76 -19.95 2.18
N VAL A 27 -6.02 -19.73 2.58
CA VAL A 27 -6.72 -18.52 2.13
C VAL A 27 -5.94 -17.33 2.72
N PRO A 28 -5.44 -16.38 1.91
CA PRO A 28 -4.83 -15.18 2.47
C PRO A 28 -5.87 -14.52 3.37
N THR A 29 -5.54 -14.33 4.64
CA THR A 29 -6.35 -13.51 5.53
C THR A 29 -6.34 -12.11 4.92
N VAL A 30 -7.45 -11.73 4.28
CA VAL A 30 -7.71 -10.32 3.96
C VAL A 30 -7.98 -9.66 5.29
N SER A 31 -6.92 -9.31 6.01
CA SER A 31 -7.01 -8.25 7.01
C SER A 31 -7.50 -7.03 6.25
N ALA A 32 -8.59 -6.41 6.70
CA ALA A 32 -8.87 -5.04 6.31
C ALA A 32 -7.66 -4.23 6.76
N VAL A 33 -6.73 -4.00 5.84
CA VAL A 33 -5.65 -3.06 6.05
C VAL A 33 -6.38 -1.72 6.04
N ASN A 34 -6.27 -0.99 7.15
CA ASN A 34 -6.95 0.28 7.27
C ASN A 34 -6.01 1.32 6.66
N GLU A 35 -5.88 1.32 5.33
CA GLU A 35 -4.96 2.22 4.67
C GLU A 35 -5.47 3.66 4.70
N THR A 36 -4.66 4.55 5.26
CA THR A 36 -4.89 5.98 5.31
C THR A 36 -4.76 6.54 3.89
N THR A 37 -5.88 6.93 3.27
CA THR A 37 -5.90 7.59 1.96
C THR A 37 -5.84 9.12 2.05
N ASN A 38 -6.09 9.68 3.23
CA ASN A 38 -5.96 11.10 3.55
C ASN A 38 -5.80 11.28 5.07
N GLY A 39 -4.94 12.20 5.51
CA GLY A 39 -4.76 12.53 6.92
C GLY A 39 -3.46 11.96 7.50
N THR A 40 -3.50 11.57 8.78
CA THR A 40 -2.30 11.28 9.56
C THR A 40 -2.17 9.79 9.88
N ILE A 41 -0.99 9.24 9.57
CA ILE A 41 -0.54 7.93 10.04
C ILE A 41 0.15 8.14 11.38
N THR A 42 -0.41 7.58 12.45
CA THR A 42 0.10 7.71 13.83
C THR A 42 0.81 6.47 14.36
N GLY A 43 0.76 5.35 13.61
CA GLY A 43 1.36 4.08 13.98
C GLY A 43 2.16 3.44 12.84
N THR A 44 2.36 2.13 12.90
CA THR A 44 2.91 1.40 11.76
C THR A 44 1.77 1.06 10.79
N GLU A 45 1.92 1.46 9.54
CA GLU A 45 0.98 1.15 8.46
C GLU A 45 1.73 0.50 7.30
N THR A 46 1.13 -0.50 6.64
CA THR A 46 1.75 -1.22 5.52
C THR A 46 0.89 -1.11 4.28
N TRP A 47 1.44 -0.54 3.22
CA TRP A 47 0.80 -0.42 1.91
C TRP A 47 1.25 -1.53 0.97
N THR A 48 0.28 -2.11 0.26
CA THR A 48 0.49 -3.16 -0.74
C THR A 48 -0.41 -2.95 -1.96
N GLY A 49 -0.03 -3.45 -3.13
CA GLY A 49 -0.89 -3.41 -4.32
C GLY A 49 -1.06 -2.00 -4.90
N VAL A 50 -2.29 -1.51 -5.02
CA VAL A 50 -2.59 -0.17 -5.57
C VAL A 50 -3.20 0.69 -4.48
N MET A 51 -2.48 1.76 -4.11
CA MET A 51 -2.93 2.77 -3.19
C MET A 51 -3.47 3.97 -3.97
N ASN A 52 -4.70 4.39 -3.71
CA ASN A 52 -5.26 5.62 -4.26
C ASN A 52 -5.46 6.60 -3.10
N LEU A 53 -4.66 7.65 -3.06
CA LEU A 53 -4.79 8.68 -2.03
C LEU A 53 -5.89 9.66 -2.43
N ASP A 54 -6.68 10.08 -1.45
CA ASP A 54 -7.72 11.08 -1.58
C ASP A 54 -7.23 12.47 -1.14
N GLY A 55 -6.10 12.53 -0.44
CA GLY A 55 -5.57 13.78 0.09
C GLY A 55 -4.10 13.72 0.49
N ASP A 56 -3.73 14.66 1.35
CA ASP A 56 -2.37 14.73 1.89
C ASP A 56 -2.17 13.65 2.95
N ILE A 57 -0.96 13.11 3.03
CA ILE A 57 -0.58 12.15 4.06
C ILE A 57 0.49 12.76 4.94
N TYR A 58 0.30 12.67 6.24
CA TYR A 58 1.31 13.00 7.23
C TYR A 58 1.68 11.75 8.03
N VAL A 59 2.92 11.29 7.94
CA VAL A 59 3.44 10.23 8.81
C VAL A 59 4.02 10.90 10.04
N ALA A 60 3.33 10.80 11.17
CA ALA A 60 3.71 11.47 12.41
C ALA A 60 5.06 10.98 12.95
N GLY A 61 5.70 11.78 13.80
CA GLY A 61 6.89 11.35 14.53
C GLY A 61 6.61 10.08 15.35
N GLY A 62 7.53 9.11 15.28
CA GLY A 62 7.36 7.79 15.89
C GLY A 62 6.45 6.81 15.12
N ALA A 63 5.77 7.26 14.07
CA ALA A 63 5.03 6.39 13.15
C ALA A 63 5.95 5.79 12.08
N LYS A 64 5.46 4.76 11.38
CA LYS A 64 6.21 4.08 10.33
C LYS A 64 5.31 3.72 9.15
N LEU A 65 5.65 4.23 7.98
CA LEU A 65 5.02 3.84 6.72
C LEU A 65 5.86 2.77 6.03
N ILE A 66 5.33 1.55 5.90
CA ILE A 66 5.94 0.45 5.16
C ILE A 66 5.27 0.34 3.80
N ILE A 67 6.05 0.26 2.73
CA ILE A 67 5.55 0.11 1.37
C ILE A 67 6.22 -1.11 0.75
N ASN A 68 5.41 -2.14 0.52
CA ASN A 68 5.91 -3.39 -0.05
C ASN A 68 6.25 -3.26 -1.53
N ALA A 69 7.16 -4.12 -2.00
CA ALA A 69 7.50 -4.26 -3.42
C ALA A 69 6.25 -4.41 -4.30
N GLY A 70 6.31 -3.84 -5.51
CA GLY A 70 5.22 -3.85 -6.47
C GLY A 70 4.08 -2.87 -6.17
N THR A 71 4.14 -2.14 -5.06
CA THR A 71 3.08 -1.17 -4.70
C THR A 71 3.12 0.05 -5.61
N THR A 72 1.96 0.44 -6.14
CA THR A 72 1.76 1.70 -6.87
C THR A 72 0.89 2.63 -6.05
N ILE A 73 1.42 3.80 -5.70
CA ILE A 73 0.71 4.87 -5.01
C ILE A 73 0.32 5.93 -6.03
N ASN A 74 -0.98 6.14 -6.19
CA ASN A 74 -1.56 7.18 -7.02
C ASN A 74 -1.94 8.36 -6.13
N LEU A 75 -1.36 9.52 -6.40
CA LEU A 75 -1.57 10.75 -5.66
C LEU A 75 -2.29 11.76 -6.56
N PRO A 76 -3.30 12.49 -6.06
CA PRO A 76 -3.87 13.62 -6.77
C PRO A 76 -2.81 14.71 -7.00
N ALA A 77 -3.04 15.56 -8.01
CA ALA A 77 -2.29 16.80 -8.15
C ALA A 77 -2.52 17.67 -6.91
N ASP A 78 -1.52 18.48 -6.54
CA ASP A 78 -1.55 19.31 -5.33
C ASP A 78 -1.65 18.50 -4.04
N LYS A 79 -1.18 17.24 -4.01
CA LYS A 79 -1.12 16.42 -2.80
C LYS A 79 0.26 15.87 -2.54
N ASN A 80 0.61 15.74 -1.27
CA ASN A 80 1.91 15.29 -0.84
C ASN A 80 1.86 14.26 0.28
N ILE A 81 2.98 13.56 0.43
CA ILE A 81 3.27 12.73 1.59
C ILE A 81 4.37 13.45 2.34
N GLN A 82 4.10 13.82 3.58
CA GLN A 82 5.06 14.40 4.52
C GLN A 82 5.42 13.33 5.55
N VAL A 83 6.71 13.08 5.73
CA VAL A 83 7.23 12.03 6.60
C VAL A 83 8.06 12.66 7.71
N ALA A 84 7.45 12.80 8.89
CA ALA A 84 8.11 13.17 10.14
C ALA A 84 8.50 11.96 11.00
N GLY A 85 7.91 10.80 10.73
CA GLY A 85 8.33 9.50 11.25
C GLY A 85 9.30 8.79 10.32
N SER A 86 9.13 7.49 10.15
CA SER A 86 9.95 6.68 9.25
C SER A 86 9.18 6.18 8.03
N ILE A 87 9.87 6.02 6.91
CA ILE A 87 9.36 5.37 5.71
C ILE A 87 10.29 4.22 5.31
N CYS A 88 9.72 3.06 5.01
CA CYS A 88 10.42 1.88 4.55
C CYS A 88 9.79 1.41 3.23
N ALA A 89 10.46 1.63 2.11
CA ALA A 89 9.91 1.35 0.78
C ALA A 89 10.77 0.34 0.03
N GLY A 90 10.25 -0.87 -0.16
CA GLY A 90 10.89 -1.88 -1.00
C GLY A 90 12.21 -2.45 -0.45
N ASP A 91 12.51 -2.29 0.83
CA ASP A 91 13.72 -2.82 1.46
C ASP A 91 13.37 -3.78 2.61
N SER A 92 13.85 -5.01 2.48
CA SER A 92 13.68 -6.06 3.49
C SER A 92 14.39 -5.79 4.80
N ALA A 93 15.46 -4.99 4.79
CA ALA A 93 16.18 -4.62 6.00
C ALA A 93 15.34 -3.74 6.95
N CYS A 94 14.40 -2.96 6.41
CA CYS A 94 13.53 -2.10 7.20
C CYS A 94 12.11 -2.67 7.38
N GLY A 95 11.82 -3.87 6.89
CA GLY A 95 10.55 -4.58 7.09
C GLY A 95 9.54 -4.52 5.94
N ALA A 96 9.89 -3.91 4.80
CA ALA A 96 9.11 -4.05 3.57
C ALA A 96 9.50 -5.34 2.82
N SER A 97 8.71 -5.78 1.84
CA SER A 97 9.19 -6.79 0.90
C SER A 97 10.22 -6.20 -0.07
N GLN A 98 11.23 -6.99 -0.43
CA GLN A 98 12.34 -6.54 -1.28
C GLN A 98 11.87 -6.17 -2.70
N ALA A 99 12.05 -4.90 -3.07
CA ALA A 99 11.75 -4.40 -4.41
C ALA A 99 12.84 -4.82 -5.40
N SER A 100 12.43 -4.91 -6.66
CA SER A 100 13.28 -5.22 -7.80
C SER A 100 12.85 -4.38 -9.00
N THR A 101 13.59 -4.43 -10.11
CA THR A 101 13.18 -3.81 -11.37
C THR A 101 11.84 -4.36 -11.88
N GLY A 102 11.49 -5.61 -11.56
CA GLY A 102 10.20 -6.23 -11.93
C GLY A 102 9.04 -5.90 -10.98
N SER A 103 9.36 -5.44 -9.77
CA SER A 103 8.39 -5.11 -8.72
C SER A 103 8.77 -3.82 -7.97
N PRO A 104 8.95 -2.69 -8.67
CA PRO A 104 9.35 -1.45 -8.02
C PRO A 104 8.21 -0.88 -7.17
N VAL A 105 8.56 -0.14 -6.14
CA VAL A 105 7.62 0.81 -5.51
C VAL A 105 7.49 2.02 -6.43
N ARG A 106 6.26 2.48 -6.70
CA ARG A 106 5.99 3.57 -7.65
C ARG A 106 5.11 4.62 -6.99
N PHE A 107 5.60 5.86 -6.95
CA PHE A 107 4.77 7.02 -6.63
C PHE A 107 4.39 7.72 -7.94
N LYS A 108 3.09 7.97 -8.13
CA LYS A 108 2.55 8.58 -9.33
C LYS A 108 1.67 9.76 -8.94
N TRP A 109 2.16 10.96 -9.19
CA TRP A 109 1.33 12.15 -9.11
C TRP A 109 0.51 12.30 -10.38
N ALA A 110 -0.79 12.51 -10.22
CA ALA A 110 -1.66 12.87 -11.31
C ALA A 110 -1.21 14.21 -11.91
N ALA A 111 -1.37 14.36 -13.22
CA ALA A 111 -1.26 15.67 -13.83
C ALA A 111 -2.32 16.60 -13.21
N ALA A 112 -2.00 17.89 -13.11
CA ALA A 112 -3.01 18.89 -12.80
C ALA A 112 -4.16 18.77 -13.80
N ALA A 113 -5.39 18.60 -13.31
CA ALA A 113 -6.57 18.74 -14.16
C ALA A 113 -6.58 20.16 -14.76
N PRO A 114 -7.16 20.37 -15.95
CA PRO A 114 -7.37 21.72 -16.48
C PRO A 114 -8.13 22.53 -15.42
N ALA A 115 -7.47 23.56 -14.89
CA ALA A 115 -8.05 24.45 -13.92
C ALA A 115 -9.38 25.01 -14.46
N PRO A 116 -10.50 24.95 -13.72
CA PRO A 116 -11.54 25.94 -13.96
C PRO A 116 -10.90 27.33 -13.79
N ASN A 117 -11.32 28.27 -14.62
CA ASN A 117 -10.80 29.63 -14.66
C ASN A 117 -10.57 30.19 -13.24
N ASN A 118 -9.33 30.61 -12.95
CA ASN A 118 -8.88 31.15 -11.66
C ASN A 118 -8.58 30.14 -10.52
N SER A 119 -8.35 28.85 -10.80
CA SER A 119 -7.79 27.95 -9.77
C SER A 119 -6.27 28.07 -9.69
N THR A 120 -5.73 28.19 -8.48
CA THR A 120 -4.29 28.29 -8.20
C THR A 120 -3.86 27.20 -7.22
N GLY A 121 -2.71 26.55 -7.46
CA GLY A 121 -2.17 25.50 -6.55
C GLY A 121 -1.57 26.03 -5.24
N ARG A 122 -1.09 25.13 -4.37
CA ARG A 122 -0.57 25.48 -3.03
C ARG A 122 0.58 26.48 -3.00
N CYS A 123 1.32 26.60 -4.09
CA CYS A 123 2.43 27.54 -4.17
C CYS A 123 2.03 28.96 -4.55
N TYR A 124 0.73 29.24 -4.71
CA TYR A 124 0.25 30.59 -4.96
C TYR A 124 0.00 31.32 -3.63
N ILE A 125 1.07 31.85 -3.06
CA ILE A 125 1.09 32.54 -1.76
C ILE A 125 1.74 33.91 -1.90
N THR A 126 1.54 34.80 -0.94
CA THR A 126 2.17 36.13 -0.96
C THR A 126 3.69 35.99 -1.06
N GLY A 127 4.29 36.54 -2.12
CA GLY A 127 5.73 36.47 -2.40
C GLY A 127 6.14 35.31 -3.32
N ILE A 128 5.28 34.34 -3.57
CA ILE A 128 5.48 33.27 -4.55
C ILE A 128 4.21 33.14 -5.39
N LEU A 129 4.23 33.70 -6.60
CA LEU A 129 3.06 33.76 -7.48
C LEU A 129 3.08 32.63 -8.51
N ASN A 130 3.27 31.38 -8.09
CA ASN A 130 3.22 30.24 -8.99
C ASN A 130 1.79 29.67 -9.05
N PRO A 131 1.04 29.85 -10.16
CA PRO A 131 -0.34 29.40 -10.27
C PRO A 131 -0.49 27.90 -10.56
N ASP A 132 0.60 27.18 -10.82
CA ASP A 132 0.57 25.75 -11.15
C ASP A 132 -0.16 24.92 -10.08
N MET A 133 -1.23 24.24 -10.50
CA MET A 133 -2.05 23.37 -9.65
C MET A 133 -1.32 22.10 -9.20
N ALA A 134 -0.23 21.69 -9.86
CA ALA A 134 0.58 20.58 -9.36
C ALA A 134 1.61 21.05 -8.32
N CYS A 135 1.77 22.35 -8.10
CA CYS A 135 2.82 22.86 -7.24
C CYS A 135 2.61 22.44 -5.77
N GLY A 136 3.69 21.98 -5.12
CA GLY A 136 3.64 21.41 -3.76
C GLY A 136 3.35 19.91 -3.74
N SER A 137 3.17 19.27 -4.90
CA SER A 137 3.13 17.81 -5.00
C SER A 137 4.51 17.22 -4.74
N GLY A 138 4.57 16.14 -3.95
CA GLY A 138 5.84 15.45 -3.71
C GLY A 138 5.83 14.55 -2.48
N LEU A 139 6.98 13.91 -2.27
CA LEU A 139 7.33 13.23 -1.04
C LEU A 139 8.33 14.12 -0.29
N TYR A 140 7.95 14.57 0.89
CA TYR A 140 8.78 15.38 1.78
C TYR A 140 9.22 14.53 2.94
N ILE A 141 10.53 14.39 3.12
CA ILE A 141 11.11 13.75 4.29
C ILE A 141 11.56 14.88 5.20
N GLU A 142 10.88 15.04 6.33
CA GLU A 142 11.25 16.03 7.31
C GLU A 142 12.55 15.60 8.00
N PRO A 143 13.38 16.55 8.46
CA PRO A 143 14.52 16.22 9.30
C PRO A 143 13.99 15.61 10.60
N THR A 144 14.05 14.28 10.69
CA THR A 144 13.67 13.56 11.89
C THR A 144 14.82 13.63 12.89
N ILE A 145 14.50 13.89 14.16
CA ILE A 145 15.44 13.74 15.27
C ILE A 145 15.46 12.25 15.59
N ASP A 146 16.33 11.50 14.92
CA ASP A 146 16.71 10.14 15.32
C ASP A 146 18.23 9.98 15.18
#